data_AF-A0A3Q2YIL3-F1
#
_entry.id   AF-A0A3Q2YIL3-F1
#
_cell.length_a   1.000
_cell.length_b   1.000
_cell.length_c   1.000
_cell.angle_alpha   90.00
_cell.angle_beta   90.00
_cell.angle_gamma   90.00
#
_symmetry.space_group_name_H-M   'P 1'
#
loop_
_entity.id
_entity.type
_entity.pdbx_description
1 polymer ?
#
loop_
_entity_poly.entity_id
_entity_poly.type
_entity_poly.pdbx_seq_one_letter_code
_entity_poly.pdbx_strand_id
1 'polypeptide(L)'
;RFLNLLVSMSWLKATSNGTDDVFEEIADELDISAKEWALNMKRRIRDGYVDGADAGEDAALEVGFKEGFQEGAAKTLAVGRLRGIVCAIGSWYQVEHRGLPFPASVTDLLQRVSKHEDSIVAEIMTAMEKRFPPSANDVAESLEDLEIAPLKNCPESDCCMDTDCPPHGHTLHSVGSDSDTRSSSCAHGTIFSQLVQSCRDIVAELGLPPGLLEHINELEDIELTSSSY
;
A
#
# COMPACT_ATOMS: atom_id res chain seq x y z
N ARG A 1 37.77 -99.27 -3.44
CA ARG A 1 38.73 -98.21 -3.87
C ARG A 1 38.02 -97.38 -4.93
N PHE A 2 37.85 -96.08 -4.64
CA PHE A 2 37.45 -94.98 -5.54
C PHE A 2 35.97 -94.96 -6.01
N LEU A 3 35.12 -94.11 -5.39
CA LEU A 3 34.82 -92.68 -5.71
C LEU A 3 34.06 -92.58 -7.06
N ASN A 4 33.00 -91.79 -7.27
CA ASN A 4 32.40 -90.71 -6.50
C ASN A 4 31.01 -90.36 -7.08
N LEU A 5 30.13 -89.92 -6.21
CA LEU A 5 29.03 -88.98 -6.46
C LEU A 5 29.47 -87.82 -7.38
N LEU A 6 28.61 -87.38 -8.31
CA LEU A 6 27.76 -86.18 -8.12
C LEU A 6 27.21 -85.74 -9.49
N VAL A 7 25.89 -85.57 -9.56
CA VAL A 7 25.23 -84.76 -10.58
C VAL A 7 25.71 -83.33 -10.39
N SER A 8 26.49 -82.80 -11.35
CA SER A 8 26.81 -81.38 -11.42
C SER A 8 25.88 -80.73 -12.44
N MET A 9 24.84 -80.04 -11.94
CA MET A 9 24.15 -78.99 -12.70
C MET A 9 25.17 -77.89 -13.00
N SER A 10 25.65 -77.84 -14.24
CA SER A 10 26.47 -76.75 -14.75
C SER A 10 25.56 -75.85 -15.58
N TRP A 11 24.81 -74.97 -14.91
CA TRP A 11 24.23 -73.79 -15.53
C TRP A 11 25.23 -72.66 -15.32
N LEU A 12 26.18 -72.54 -16.25
CA LEU A 12 26.95 -71.33 -16.49
C LEU A 12 27.78 -71.54 -17.76
N LYS A 13 27.20 -71.17 -18.89
CA LYS A 13 27.97 -70.80 -20.07
C LYS A 13 27.31 -69.60 -20.73
N ALA A 14 27.74 -68.43 -20.27
CA ALA A 14 27.60 -67.21 -21.03
C ALA A 14 28.51 -67.30 -22.26
N THR A 15 27.95 -67.07 -23.43
CA THR A 15 28.65 -66.41 -24.53
C THR A 15 27.65 -65.48 -25.21
N SER A 16 27.90 -64.20 -24.98
CA SER A 16 27.63 -63.06 -25.86
C SER A 16 27.28 -63.44 -27.29
N ASN A 17 26.16 -62.92 -27.78
CA ASN A 17 26.05 -62.29 -29.09
C ASN A 17 24.72 -61.54 -29.18
N GLY A 18 24.79 -60.20 -29.14
CA GLY A 18 23.68 -59.30 -29.51
C GLY A 18 22.64 -59.07 -28.43
N THR A 19 23.04 -58.55 -27.27
CA THR A 19 22.11 -57.78 -26.43
C THR A 19 21.87 -56.45 -27.14
N ASP A 20 20.82 -56.46 -27.92
CA ASP A 20 20.14 -55.31 -28.50
C ASP A 20 19.90 -54.25 -27.41
N ASP A 21 20.17 -53.01 -27.78
CA ASP A 21 20.20 -51.78 -26.98
C ASP A 21 18.79 -51.31 -26.61
N VAL A 22 17.91 -52.22 -26.21
CA VAL A 22 16.46 -51.98 -26.07
C VAL A 22 16.11 -51.19 -24.79
N PHE A 23 17.06 -51.06 -23.86
CA PHE A 23 16.82 -50.44 -22.55
C PHE A 23 17.57 -49.12 -22.32
N GLU A 24 18.46 -48.69 -23.21
CA GLU A 24 19.06 -47.34 -23.11
C GLU A 24 18.07 -46.25 -23.56
N GLU A 25 17.24 -46.51 -24.57
CA GLU A 25 16.26 -45.53 -25.08
C GLU A 25 15.14 -45.20 -24.06
N ILE A 26 14.61 -46.20 -23.34
CA ILE A 26 13.58 -46.02 -22.31
C ILE A 26 14.19 -45.43 -21.03
N ALA A 27 15.46 -45.73 -20.73
CA ALA A 27 16.18 -45.13 -19.61
C ALA A 27 16.43 -43.63 -19.84
N ASP A 28 16.77 -43.24 -21.07
CA ASP A 28 16.89 -41.84 -21.47
C ASP A 28 15.52 -41.13 -21.42
N GLU A 29 14.42 -41.77 -21.86
CA GLU A 29 13.09 -41.17 -21.78
C GLU A 29 12.60 -40.96 -20.33
N LEU A 30 12.88 -41.93 -19.43
CA LEU A 30 12.58 -41.81 -17.99
C LEU A 30 13.43 -40.74 -17.30
N ASP A 31 14.70 -40.62 -17.68
CA ASP A 31 15.61 -39.57 -17.18
C ASP A 31 15.22 -38.18 -17.70
N ILE A 32 14.79 -38.08 -18.97
CA ILE A 32 14.21 -36.85 -19.54
C ILE A 32 12.94 -36.46 -18.77
N SER A 33 12.01 -37.39 -18.55
CA SER A 33 10.78 -37.12 -17.78
C SER A 33 11.06 -36.67 -16.34
N ALA A 34 12.05 -37.27 -15.66
CA ALA A 34 12.44 -36.89 -14.32
C ALA A 34 13.09 -35.50 -14.28
N LYS A 35 13.92 -35.17 -15.26
CA LYS A 35 14.55 -33.83 -15.43
C LYS A 35 13.50 -32.76 -15.71
N GLU A 36 12.55 -33.02 -16.61
CA GLU A 36 11.45 -32.09 -16.90
C GLU A 36 10.55 -31.85 -15.69
N TRP A 37 10.27 -32.89 -14.91
CA TRP A 37 9.52 -32.75 -13.66
C TRP A 37 10.26 -31.90 -12.63
N ALA A 38 11.56 -32.15 -12.43
CA ALA A 38 12.39 -31.38 -11.51
C ALA A 38 12.52 -29.90 -11.92
N LEU A 39 12.68 -29.63 -13.22
CA LEU A 39 12.73 -28.26 -13.76
C LEU A 39 11.39 -27.55 -13.60
N ASN A 40 10.27 -28.23 -13.90
CA ASN A 40 8.94 -27.67 -13.70
C ASN A 40 8.65 -27.37 -12.21
N MET A 41 9.08 -28.25 -11.30
CA MET A 41 8.91 -28.02 -9.86
C MET A 41 9.73 -26.82 -9.40
N LYS A 42 10.99 -26.72 -9.83
CA LYS A 42 11.84 -25.56 -9.55
C LYS A 42 11.29 -24.26 -10.15
N ARG A 43 10.64 -24.34 -11.32
CA ARG A 43 9.97 -23.20 -11.95
C ARG A 43 8.78 -22.75 -11.11
N ARG A 44 7.89 -23.66 -10.71
CA ARG A 44 6.72 -23.31 -9.87
C ARG A 44 7.10 -22.68 -8.52
N ILE A 45 8.18 -23.12 -7.90
CA ILE A 45 8.67 -22.51 -6.64
C ILE A 45 9.13 -21.07 -6.89
N ARG A 46 9.86 -20.83 -7.98
CA ARG A 46 10.30 -19.48 -8.36
C ARG A 46 9.13 -18.60 -8.77
N ASP A 47 8.24 -19.12 -9.60
CA ASP A 47 7.05 -18.41 -10.06
C ASP A 47 6.17 -18.03 -8.85
N GLY A 48 6.00 -18.93 -7.87
CA GLY A 48 5.27 -18.63 -6.63
C GLY A 48 5.97 -17.62 -5.72
N TYR A 49 7.31 -17.57 -5.71
CA TYR A 49 8.06 -16.52 -5.00
C TYR A 49 7.89 -15.15 -5.68
N VAL A 50 7.98 -15.10 -7.01
CA VAL A 50 7.77 -13.88 -7.80
C VAL A 50 6.33 -13.39 -7.64
N ASP A 51 5.35 -14.27 -7.80
CA ASP A 51 3.92 -13.96 -7.61
C ASP A 51 3.63 -13.47 -6.17
N GLY A 52 4.27 -14.07 -5.17
CA GLY A 52 4.15 -13.62 -3.79
C GLY A 52 4.81 -12.26 -3.51
N ALA A 53 5.92 -11.96 -4.17
CA ALA A 53 6.60 -10.66 -4.07
C ALA A 53 5.76 -9.56 -4.73
N ASP A 54 5.30 -9.80 -5.97
CA ASP A 54 4.45 -8.88 -6.73
C ASP A 54 3.13 -8.63 -5.98
N ALA A 55 2.46 -9.69 -5.50
CA ALA A 55 1.23 -9.56 -4.72
C ALA A 55 1.43 -8.80 -3.39
N GLY A 56 2.61 -8.93 -2.77
CA GLY A 56 2.97 -8.19 -1.56
C GLY A 56 3.17 -6.69 -1.83
N GLU A 57 3.84 -6.35 -2.94
CA GLU A 57 4.02 -4.97 -3.38
C GLU A 57 2.68 -4.31 -3.72
N ASP A 58 1.85 -4.98 -4.53
CA ASP A 58 0.53 -4.50 -4.90
C ASP A 58 -0.37 -4.28 -3.68
N ALA A 59 -0.35 -5.21 -2.72
CA ALA A 59 -1.14 -5.08 -1.49
C ALA A 59 -0.67 -3.90 -0.62
N ALA A 60 0.64 -3.69 -0.49
CA ALA A 60 1.19 -2.55 0.25
C ALA A 60 0.85 -1.22 -0.42
N LEU A 61 0.93 -1.17 -1.76
CA LEU A 61 0.57 0.01 -2.55
C LEU A 61 -0.92 0.34 -2.44
N GLU A 62 -1.79 -0.66 -2.51
CA GLU A 62 -3.24 -0.45 -2.38
C GLU A 62 -3.61 0.12 -1.00
N VAL A 63 -3.03 -0.44 0.07
CA VAL A 63 -3.23 0.07 1.44
C VAL A 63 -2.76 1.53 1.54
N GLY A 64 -1.56 1.83 1.06
CA GLY A 64 -1.00 3.19 1.07
C GLY A 64 -1.84 4.18 0.26
N PHE A 65 -2.32 3.78 -0.92
CA PHE A 65 -3.20 4.61 -1.74
C PHE A 65 -4.53 4.87 -1.06
N LYS A 66 -5.15 3.86 -0.46
CA LYS A 66 -6.42 4.01 0.24
C LYS A 66 -6.32 4.96 1.43
N GLU A 67 -5.27 4.82 2.24
CA GLU A 67 -4.99 5.73 3.37
C GLU A 67 -4.79 7.16 2.87
N GLY A 68 -3.90 7.35 1.88
CA GLY A 68 -3.62 8.68 1.33
C GLY A 68 -4.84 9.32 0.66
N PHE A 69 -5.66 8.53 -0.04
CA PHE A 69 -6.91 8.98 -0.63
C PHE A 69 -7.92 9.41 0.43
N GLN A 70 -8.07 8.63 1.51
CA GLN A 70 -8.98 8.97 2.60
C GLN A 70 -8.55 10.27 3.30
N GLU A 71 -7.25 10.42 3.61
CA GLU A 71 -6.72 11.63 4.25
C GLU A 71 -6.90 12.86 3.34
N GLY A 72 -6.55 12.73 2.06
CA GLY A 72 -6.69 13.82 1.08
C GLY A 72 -8.15 14.20 0.87
N ALA A 73 -9.05 13.22 0.76
CA ALA A 73 -10.48 13.46 0.61
C ALA A 73 -11.07 14.12 1.86
N ALA A 74 -10.69 13.68 3.06
CA ALA A 74 -11.15 14.27 4.31
C ALA A 74 -10.82 15.77 4.39
N LYS A 75 -9.62 16.17 3.98
CA LYS A 75 -9.15 17.57 4.03
C LYS A 75 -9.72 18.45 2.91
N THR A 76 -10.05 17.89 1.74
CA THR A 76 -10.42 18.68 0.54
C THR A 76 -11.90 18.70 0.22
N LEU A 77 -12.69 17.73 0.73
CA LEU A 77 -14.09 17.57 0.35
C LEU A 77 -14.95 18.79 0.70
N ALA A 78 -14.86 19.32 1.92
CA ALA A 78 -15.68 20.43 2.38
C ALA A 78 -15.35 21.73 1.61
N VAL A 79 -14.06 22.01 1.43
CA VAL A 79 -13.56 23.17 0.66
C VAL A 79 -13.92 23.07 -0.82
N GLY A 80 -13.82 21.88 -1.42
CA GLY A 80 -14.24 21.62 -2.79
C GLY A 80 -15.74 21.87 -3.00
N ARG A 81 -16.58 21.42 -2.06
CA ARG A 81 -18.03 21.71 -2.07
C ARG A 81 -18.32 23.20 -1.93
N LEU A 82 -17.65 23.88 -0.99
CA LEU A 82 -17.79 25.33 -0.82
C LEU A 82 -17.45 26.08 -2.11
N ARG A 83 -16.32 25.73 -2.74
CA ARG A 83 -15.91 26.30 -4.04
C ARG A 83 -16.97 26.08 -5.11
N GLY A 84 -17.52 24.87 -5.19
CA GLY A 84 -18.62 24.52 -6.10
C GLY A 84 -19.84 25.41 -5.91
N ILE A 85 -20.26 25.63 -4.65
CA ILE A 85 -21.39 26.52 -4.30
C ILE A 85 -21.11 27.96 -4.74
N VAL A 86 -19.94 28.51 -4.41
CA VAL A 86 -19.58 29.89 -4.78
C VAL A 86 -19.54 30.07 -6.29
N CYS A 87 -19.00 29.10 -7.03
CA CYS A 87 -19.03 29.09 -8.50
C CYS A 87 -20.45 29.04 -9.05
N ALA A 88 -21.35 28.25 -8.44
CA ALA A 88 -22.75 28.16 -8.83
C ALA A 88 -23.49 29.49 -8.59
N ILE A 89 -23.25 30.14 -7.45
CA ILE A 89 -23.77 31.48 -7.13
C ILE A 89 -23.29 32.49 -8.18
N GLY A 90 -21.99 32.51 -8.49
CA GLY A 90 -21.44 33.40 -9.51
C GLY A 90 -22.04 33.17 -10.90
N SER A 91 -22.20 31.90 -11.29
CA SER A 91 -22.82 31.52 -12.56
C SER A 91 -24.29 31.96 -12.63
N TRP A 92 -25.05 31.73 -11.55
CA TRP A 92 -26.43 32.18 -11.45
C TRP A 92 -26.54 33.70 -11.58
N TYR A 93 -25.68 34.45 -10.87
CA TYR A 93 -25.70 35.91 -10.92
C TYR A 93 -25.46 36.43 -12.34
N GLN A 94 -24.50 35.87 -13.07
CA GLN A 94 -24.22 36.27 -14.45
C GLN A 94 -25.38 35.99 -15.41
N VAL A 95 -26.13 34.91 -15.18
CA VAL A 95 -27.30 34.55 -15.99
C VAL A 95 -28.46 35.49 -15.72
N GLU A 96 -28.73 35.79 -14.44
CA GLU A 96 -29.86 36.61 -13.99
C GLU A 96 -29.62 38.11 -14.29
N HIS A 97 -28.39 38.59 -14.11
CA HIS A 97 -28.03 40.01 -14.17
C HIS A 97 -27.13 40.33 -15.36
N ARG A 98 -27.57 39.97 -16.57
CA ARG A 98 -26.80 40.23 -17.80
C ARG A 98 -26.52 41.73 -17.96
N GLY A 99 -25.23 42.09 -17.91
CA GLY A 99 -24.76 43.47 -18.12
C GLY A 99 -24.52 44.28 -16.84
N LEU A 100 -24.82 43.75 -15.65
CA LEU A 100 -24.34 44.33 -14.40
C LEU A 100 -22.90 43.89 -14.10
N PRO A 101 -22.11 44.73 -13.42
CA PRO A 101 -20.78 44.33 -12.97
C PRO A 101 -20.87 43.14 -12.02
N PHE A 102 -19.96 42.19 -12.19
CA PHE A 102 -19.91 40.99 -11.36
C PHE A 102 -19.61 41.36 -9.89
N PRO A 103 -20.24 40.72 -8.89
CA PRO A 103 -20.08 41.11 -7.49
C PRO A 103 -18.64 40.90 -7.03
N ALA A 104 -18.03 41.96 -6.50
CA ALA A 104 -16.69 41.89 -5.94
C ALA A 104 -16.63 40.93 -4.75
N SER A 105 -17.70 40.83 -3.95
CA SER A 105 -17.83 39.92 -2.81
C SER A 105 -17.72 38.45 -3.22
N VAL A 106 -18.38 38.04 -4.31
CA VAL A 106 -18.31 36.67 -4.85
C VAL A 106 -16.90 36.37 -5.39
N THR A 107 -16.26 37.35 -6.04
CA THR A 107 -14.90 37.18 -6.58
C THR A 107 -13.87 37.06 -5.46
N ASP A 108 -13.96 37.92 -4.45
CA ASP A 108 -13.10 37.90 -3.26
C ASP A 108 -13.26 36.59 -2.50
N LEU A 109 -14.50 36.13 -2.27
CA LEU A 109 -14.74 34.84 -1.63
C LEU A 109 -14.13 33.69 -2.43
N LEU A 110 -14.31 33.67 -3.74
CA LEU A 110 -13.73 32.62 -4.59
C LEU A 110 -12.19 32.62 -4.52
N GLN A 111 -11.57 33.80 -4.51
CA GLN A 111 -10.12 33.92 -4.36
C GLN A 111 -9.64 33.43 -2.99
N ARG A 112 -10.35 33.78 -1.91
CA ARG A 112 -10.02 33.30 -0.56
C ARG A 112 -10.18 31.79 -0.43
N VAL A 113 -11.23 31.21 -1.01
CA VAL A 113 -11.44 29.75 -1.06
C VAL A 113 -10.31 29.07 -1.85
N SER A 114 -9.92 29.60 -3.01
CA SER A 114 -8.80 29.06 -3.80
C SER A 114 -7.48 29.09 -3.03
N LYS A 115 -7.19 30.19 -2.33
CA LYS A 115 -5.97 30.30 -1.51
C LYS A 115 -5.97 29.28 -0.37
N HIS A 116 -7.13 29.01 0.22
CA HIS A 116 -7.27 28.01 1.26
C HIS A 116 -7.06 26.59 0.71
N GLU A 117 -7.63 26.28 -0.46
CA GLU A 117 -7.39 25.03 -1.19
C GLU A 117 -5.90 24.80 -1.48
N ASP A 118 -5.20 25.82 -2.00
CA ASP A 118 -3.75 25.75 -2.25
C ASP A 118 -2.96 25.48 -0.96
N SER A 119 -3.38 26.08 0.16
CA SER A 119 -2.76 25.87 1.47
C SER A 119 -2.92 24.43 1.96
N ILE A 120 -4.09 23.82 1.74
CA ILE A 120 -4.35 22.41 2.09
C ILE A 120 -3.49 21.48 1.26
N VAL A 121 -3.43 21.73 -0.05
CA VAL A 121 -2.61 20.91 -0.96
C VAL A 121 -1.13 21.01 -0.57
N ALA A 122 -0.64 22.20 -0.25
CA ALA A 122 0.72 22.39 0.22
C ALA A 122 0.99 21.65 1.54
N GLU A 123 0.03 21.66 2.48
CA GLU A 123 0.13 20.93 3.74
C GLU A 123 0.19 19.41 3.51
N ILE A 124 -0.67 18.88 2.64
CA ILE A 124 -0.68 17.46 2.27
C ILE A 124 0.66 17.06 1.62
N MET A 125 1.16 17.85 0.66
CA MET A 125 2.45 17.59 0.01
C MET A 125 3.61 17.59 1.02
N THR A 126 3.64 18.58 1.92
CA THR A 126 4.66 18.67 2.96
C THR A 126 4.59 17.48 3.93
N ALA A 127 3.38 17.01 4.26
CA ALA A 127 3.21 15.83 5.11
C ALA A 127 3.70 14.55 4.42
N MET A 128 3.44 14.40 3.12
CA MET A 128 3.93 13.27 2.32
C MET A 128 5.46 13.26 2.26
N GLU A 129 6.09 14.41 1.98
CA GLU A 129 7.55 14.55 1.94
C GLU A 129 8.23 14.22 3.28
N LYS A 130 7.56 14.50 4.40
CA LYS A 130 8.06 14.17 5.75
C LYS A 130 7.86 12.70 6.12
N ARG A 131 6.79 12.05 5.63
CA ARG A 131 6.45 10.66 5.98
C ARG A 131 7.29 9.65 5.22
N PHE A 132 7.79 10.00 4.04
CA PHE A 132 8.76 9.18 3.31
C PHE A 132 10.19 9.60 3.70
N PRO A 133 11.01 8.72 4.34
CA PRO A 133 12.44 8.96 4.39
C PRO A 133 12.99 9.03 2.95
N PRO A 134 14.14 9.69 2.70
CA PRO A 134 14.71 9.76 1.37
C PRO A 134 14.84 8.34 0.81
N SER A 135 14.16 8.09 -0.31
CA SER A 135 14.39 7.03 -1.29
C SER A 135 14.55 5.60 -0.75
N ALA A 136 13.69 4.67 -1.20
CA ALA A 136 13.87 3.22 -0.97
C ALA A 136 15.26 2.67 -1.39
N ASN A 137 16.02 3.43 -2.18
CA ASN A 137 17.42 3.13 -2.51
C ASN A 137 18.34 3.21 -1.27
N ASP A 138 18.05 4.07 -0.29
CA ASP A 138 18.87 4.24 0.92
C ASP A 138 18.59 3.15 1.96
N VAL A 139 17.43 2.49 1.89
CA VAL A 139 17.08 1.35 2.75
C VAL A 139 17.59 0.03 2.15
N ALA A 140 17.68 -0.06 0.82
CA ALA A 140 18.29 -1.21 0.15
C ALA A 140 19.78 -1.37 0.49
N GLU A 141 20.53 -0.28 0.62
CA GLU A 141 21.93 -0.32 1.11
C GLU A 141 22.03 -0.82 2.56
N SER A 142 20.97 -0.68 3.39
CA SER A 142 20.96 -1.19 4.75
C SER A 142 20.60 -2.68 4.86
N LEU A 143 20.06 -3.29 3.80
CA LEU A 143 19.79 -4.74 3.76
C LEU A 143 21.01 -5.54 3.28
N GLU A 144 21.94 -4.90 2.55
CA GLU A 144 23.21 -5.51 2.15
C GLU A 144 24.17 -5.77 3.35
N ASP A 145 23.92 -5.17 4.52
CA ASP A 145 24.70 -5.39 5.75
C ASP A 145 24.14 -6.51 6.66
N LEU A 146 22.98 -7.08 6.32
CA LEU A 146 22.53 -8.35 6.88
C LEU A 146 23.15 -9.50 6.09
N GLU A 147 24.46 -9.70 6.28
CA GLU A 147 25.12 -10.94 5.93
C GLU A 147 24.38 -12.09 6.64
N ILE A 148 23.49 -12.78 5.90
CA ILE A 148 22.95 -14.06 6.32
C ILE A 148 24.15 -15.01 6.36
N ALA A 149 24.74 -15.14 7.54
CA ALA A 149 25.81 -16.08 7.80
C ALA A 149 25.35 -17.46 7.30
N PRO A 150 26.14 -18.17 6.47
CA PRO A 150 25.74 -19.46 5.96
C PRO A 150 25.50 -20.38 7.16
N LEU A 151 24.31 -20.97 7.20
CA LEU A 151 23.85 -21.90 8.23
C LEU A 151 24.93 -22.99 8.43
N LYS A 152 25.79 -22.80 9.43
CA LYS A 152 26.74 -23.83 9.84
C LYS A 152 25.90 -24.94 10.43
N ASN A 153 25.95 -26.09 9.76
CA ASN A 153 25.43 -27.37 10.20
C ASN A 153 25.57 -27.52 11.72
N CYS A 154 24.44 -27.47 12.45
CA CYS A 154 24.41 -27.91 13.84
C CYS A 154 24.46 -29.44 13.83
N PRO A 155 25.47 -30.07 14.45
CA PRO A 155 25.41 -31.49 14.71
C PRO A 155 24.36 -31.75 15.81
N GLU A 156 23.59 -32.82 15.61
CA GLU A 156 22.67 -33.40 16.58
C GLU A 156 23.35 -33.54 17.96
N SER A 157 22.86 -32.80 18.95
CA SER A 157 22.81 -33.23 20.36
C SER A 157 22.25 -32.09 21.21
N ASP A 158 20.98 -32.24 21.56
CA ASP A 158 20.42 -31.98 22.89
C ASP A 158 20.81 -30.66 23.58
N CYS A 159 19.98 -29.63 23.41
CA CYS A 159 19.86 -28.56 24.40
C CYS A 159 18.40 -28.10 24.56
N CYS A 160 17.84 -28.57 25.67
CA CYS A 160 16.78 -28.01 26.52
C CYS A 160 15.39 -27.74 25.90
N MET A 161 14.54 -28.75 26.02
CA MET A 161 13.15 -28.55 26.47
C MET A 161 13.19 -28.04 27.91
N ASP A 162 12.84 -26.77 28.13
CA ASP A 162 12.32 -26.31 29.43
C ASP A 162 11.30 -25.19 29.20
N THR A 163 10.10 -25.45 29.70
CA THR A 163 9.00 -24.51 29.89
C THR A 163 9.42 -23.45 30.91
N ASP A 164 9.74 -22.25 30.43
CA ASP A 164 9.48 -20.94 31.07
C ASP A 164 10.33 -19.86 30.37
N CYS A 165 9.90 -19.44 29.17
CA CYS A 165 10.33 -18.18 28.59
C CYS A 165 9.31 -17.10 28.97
N PRO A 166 9.69 -16.07 29.75
CA PRO A 166 8.83 -14.91 29.95
C PRO A 166 8.60 -14.22 28.60
N PRO A 167 7.42 -13.63 28.34
CA PRO A 167 7.24 -12.84 27.14
C PRO A 167 8.19 -11.64 27.26
N HIS A 168 9.28 -11.66 26.48
CA HIS A 168 10.00 -10.43 26.18
C HIS A 168 9.06 -9.60 25.31
N GLY A 169 8.16 -8.89 25.99
CA GLY A 169 7.48 -7.75 25.44
C GLY A 169 8.57 -6.82 24.96
N HIS A 170 8.63 -6.63 23.65
CA HIS A 170 9.27 -5.47 23.09
C HIS A 170 8.52 -4.25 23.63
N THR A 171 9.02 -3.73 24.74
CA THR A 171 8.72 -2.40 25.21
C THR A 171 9.11 -1.46 24.08
N LEU A 172 8.12 -1.07 23.28
CA LEU A 172 8.20 0.09 22.42
C LEU A 172 8.67 1.24 23.31
N HIS A 173 9.90 1.67 23.11
CA HIS A 173 10.44 2.86 23.71
C HIS A 173 9.59 4.04 23.24
N SER A 174 8.61 4.39 24.07
CA SER A 174 7.95 5.68 24.09
C SER A 174 9.02 6.73 24.44
N VAL A 175 9.61 7.35 23.43
CA VAL A 175 10.44 8.54 23.58
C VAL A 175 10.01 9.55 22.53
N GLY A 176 9.49 10.69 23.00
CA GLY A 176 9.17 11.86 22.19
C GLY A 176 7.68 12.20 22.16
N SER A 177 7.16 12.73 23.27
CA SER A 177 5.98 13.60 23.20
C SER A 177 6.38 14.88 22.47
N ASP A 178 6.30 14.88 21.14
CA ASP A 178 6.26 16.12 20.36
C ASP A 178 4.79 16.59 20.30
N SER A 179 4.45 17.48 21.23
CA SER A 179 3.13 18.08 21.38
C SER A 179 2.84 19.22 20.39
N ASP A 180 3.52 19.26 19.23
CA ASP A 180 3.43 20.41 18.33
C ASP A 180 2.54 20.19 17.08
N THR A 181 2.00 18.99 16.87
CA THR A 181 1.15 18.70 15.69
C THR A 181 -0.30 19.19 15.83
N ARG A 182 -0.68 19.73 16.99
CA ARG A 182 -2.06 20.26 17.23
C ARG A 182 -2.31 21.67 16.70
N SER A 183 -1.31 22.32 16.10
CA SER A 183 -1.38 23.74 15.74
C SER A 183 -1.89 24.05 14.32
N SER A 184 -1.88 23.11 13.36
CA SER A 184 -2.41 23.39 12.00
C SER A 184 -3.91 23.13 11.85
N SER A 185 -4.43 22.06 12.47
CA SER A 185 -5.85 21.66 12.35
C SER A 185 -6.82 22.74 12.87
N CYS A 186 -6.47 23.43 13.95
CA CYS A 186 -7.29 24.53 14.50
C CYS A 186 -7.24 25.79 13.63
N ALA A 187 -6.12 26.06 12.95
CA ALA A 187 -6.02 27.15 11.98
C ALA A 187 -6.87 26.87 10.73
N HIS A 188 -6.91 25.61 10.28
CA HIS A 188 -7.74 25.20 9.14
C HIS A 188 -9.24 25.41 9.40
N GLY A 189 -9.74 24.86 10.51
CA GLY A 189 -11.16 24.97 10.87
C GLY A 189 -11.62 26.42 11.05
N THR A 190 -10.77 27.27 11.65
CA THR A 190 -11.12 28.69 11.85
C THR A 190 -11.19 29.49 10.55
N ILE A 191 -10.31 29.19 9.57
CA ILE A 191 -10.36 29.81 8.24
C ILE A 191 -11.59 29.30 7.47
N PHE A 192 -11.84 27.99 7.50
CA PHE A 192 -12.97 27.38 6.81
C PHE A 192 -14.32 27.97 7.30
N SER A 193 -14.54 28.03 8.61
CA SER A 193 -15.76 28.63 9.18
C SER A 193 -15.95 30.09 8.76
N GLN A 194 -14.87 30.87 8.61
CA GLN A 194 -14.95 32.25 8.11
C GLN A 194 -15.38 32.31 6.64
N LEU A 195 -14.90 31.37 5.81
CA LEU A 195 -15.30 31.27 4.40
C LEU A 195 -16.77 30.85 4.26
N VAL A 196 -17.20 29.87 5.06
CA VAL A 196 -18.61 29.44 5.14
C VAL A 196 -19.50 30.60 5.55
N GLN A 197 -19.11 31.35 6.59
CA GLN A 197 -19.87 32.52 7.03
C GLN A 197 -19.94 33.60 5.94
N SER A 198 -18.82 33.90 5.28
CA SER A 198 -18.81 34.83 4.14
C SER A 198 -19.76 34.38 3.01
N CYS A 199 -19.86 33.07 2.78
CA CYS A 199 -20.79 32.52 1.79
C CYS A 199 -22.25 32.71 2.22
N ARG A 200 -22.58 32.48 3.50
CA ARG A 200 -23.92 32.76 4.06
C ARG A 200 -24.30 34.22 3.90
N ASP A 201 -23.38 35.14 4.18
CA ASP A 201 -23.61 36.58 4.06
C ASP A 201 -23.91 36.99 2.61
N ILE A 202 -23.18 36.44 1.63
CA ILE A 202 -23.42 36.67 0.20
C ILE A 202 -24.77 36.10 -0.24
N VAL A 203 -25.15 34.91 0.23
CA VAL A 203 -26.46 34.31 -0.06
C VAL A 203 -27.60 35.19 0.45
N ALA A 204 -27.44 35.76 1.65
CA ALA A 204 -28.40 36.70 2.22
C ALA A 204 -28.43 38.03 1.44
N GLU A 205 -27.28 38.58 1.05
CA GLU A 205 -27.18 39.81 0.25
C GLU A 205 -27.86 39.69 -1.11
N LEU A 206 -27.67 38.54 -1.79
CA LEU A 206 -28.21 38.28 -3.12
C LEU A 206 -29.67 37.79 -3.12
N GLY A 207 -30.27 37.59 -1.94
CA GLY A 207 -31.66 37.12 -1.80
C GLY A 207 -31.88 35.71 -2.36
N LEU A 208 -30.88 34.85 -2.26
CA LEU A 208 -30.91 33.48 -2.78
C LEU A 208 -31.82 32.54 -1.94
N PRO A 209 -32.28 31.41 -2.50
CA PRO A 209 -33.23 30.52 -1.84
C PRO A 209 -32.70 29.96 -0.50
N PRO A 210 -33.57 29.78 0.51
CA PRO A 210 -33.17 29.31 1.83
C PRO A 210 -32.62 27.87 1.81
N GLY A 211 -33.03 27.03 0.86
CA GLY A 211 -32.47 25.67 0.71
C GLY A 211 -30.97 25.66 0.40
N LEU A 212 -30.42 26.76 -0.14
CA LEU A 212 -28.97 26.88 -0.32
C LEU A 212 -28.23 27.06 1.02
N LEU A 213 -28.85 27.70 2.00
CA LEU A 213 -28.29 27.87 3.34
C LEU A 213 -28.20 26.54 4.07
N GLU A 214 -29.17 25.63 3.86
CA GLU A 214 -29.12 24.27 4.41
C GLU A 214 -27.87 23.53 3.91
N HIS A 215 -27.62 23.54 2.60
CA HIS A 215 -26.42 22.94 2.02
C HIS A 215 -25.10 23.58 2.47
N ILE A 216 -25.11 24.88 2.77
CA ILE A 216 -23.93 25.57 3.32
C ILE A 216 -23.69 25.16 4.78
N ASN A 217 -24.75 24.97 5.57
CA ASN A 217 -24.63 24.52 6.95
C ASN A 217 -24.11 23.07 7.05
N GLU A 218 -24.53 22.19 6.14
CA GLU A 218 -24.03 20.81 6.04
C GLU A 218 -22.50 20.75 5.84
N LEU A 219 -21.86 21.81 5.34
CA LEU A 219 -20.41 21.86 5.17
C LEU A 219 -19.65 21.89 6.50
N GLU A 220 -20.21 22.50 7.53
CA GLU A 220 -19.57 22.57 8.86
C GLU A 220 -19.56 21.18 9.52
N ASP A 221 -20.61 20.39 9.30
CA ASP A 221 -20.68 19.01 9.78
C ASP A 221 -19.65 18.12 9.07
N ILE A 222 -19.44 18.31 7.76
CA ILE A 222 -18.44 17.56 6.99
C ILE A 222 -17.03 17.85 7.50
N GLU A 223 -16.70 19.12 7.76
CA GLU A 223 -15.39 19.53 8.28
C GLU A 223 -15.14 19.00 9.71
N LEU A 224 -16.18 18.92 10.54
CA LEU A 224 -16.06 18.33 11.88
C LEU A 224 -15.83 16.82 11.81
N THR A 225 -16.46 16.13 10.87
CA THR A 225 -16.22 14.69 10.67
C THR A 225 -14.83 14.42 10.12
N SER A 226 -14.28 15.29 9.26
CA SER A 226 -12.92 15.12 8.71
C SER A 226 -11.82 15.38 9.74
N SER A 227 -12.07 16.21 10.76
CA SER A 227 -11.14 16.47 11.87
C SER A 227 -11.02 15.32 12.87
N SER A 228 -11.93 14.34 12.84
CA SER A 228 -11.98 13.20 13.78
C SER A 228 -11.24 11.94 13.29
N TYR A 229 -10.72 11.95 12.07
CA TYR A 229 -9.95 10.84 11.49
C TYR A 229 -8.43 11.04 11.60
#